data_AF-A0A6N9CB31-F1
#
_entry.id   AF-A0A6N9CB31-F1
#
_cell.length_a   1.000
_cell.length_b   1.000
_cell.length_c   1.000
_cell.angle_alpha   90.00
_cell.angle_beta   90.00
_cell.angle_gamma   90.00
#
_symmetry.space_group_name_H-M   'P 1'
#
loop_
_entity.id
_entity.type
_entity.pdbx_description
1 polymer ?
#
loop_
_entity_poly.entity_id
_entity_poly.type
_entity_poly.pdbx_seq_one_letter_code
_entity_poly.pdbx_strand_id
1 'polypeptide(L)'
;MFHRYFVLALISTHKQHLLAPTCLFLLIIVSQNVHSQQQIATDAYGIFEQSCNICHGPNGAFKETLLIEHKALIENGTVVPGKPNTSELYTRLLTNDIAKRMPLGQPQLSAQAIKTIRDWILAGAPNWEVTAPTNRQFISNSE
;
A
#
# COMPACT_ATOMS: atom_id res chain seq x y z
N MET A 1 0.25 34.31 -68.82
CA MET A 1 -0.80 33.28 -68.59
C MET A 1 -0.30 32.32 -67.52
N PHE A 2 -1.07 32.23 -66.42
CA PHE A 2 -1.18 31.17 -65.39
C PHE A 2 0.10 30.58 -64.74
N HIS A 3 0.42 30.91 -63.49
CA HIS A 3 -0.13 30.39 -62.21
C HIS A 3 0.36 28.98 -61.81
N ARG A 4 0.99 28.95 -60.61
CA ARG A 4 1.07 27.84 -59.64
C ARG A 4 2.05 26.71 -60.03
N TYR A 5 2.84 26.10 -59.16
CA TYR A 5 2.49 25.58 -57.84
C TYR A 5 3.68 25.60 -56.88
N PHE A 6 3.42 26.20 -55.71
CA PHE A 6 4.04 25.90 -54.42
C PHE A 6 3.62 24.48 -53.97
N VAL A 7 4.27 23.93 -52.94
CA VAL A 7 3.97 22.63 -52.26
C VAL A 7 4.63 21.45 -53.00
N LEU A 8 5.69 20.82 -52.48
CA LEU A 8 5.67 19.92 -51.33
C LEU A 8 7.06 19.88 -50.66
N ALA A 9 7.28 20.73 -49.64
CA ALA A 9 7.99 20.28 -48.45
C ALA A 9 6.93 19.63 -47.55
N LEU A 10 7.33 18.67 -46.71
CA LEU A 10 6.52 17.81 -45.82
C LEU A 10 6.33 16.41 -46.41
N ILE A 11 7.17 15.47 -45.99
CA ILE A 11 6.83 14.28 -45.17
C ILE A 11 8.17 13.54 -44.97
N SER A 12 8.98 13.97 -44.00
CA SER A 12 10.14 13.20 -43.52
C SER A 12 10.37 13.45 -42.04
N THR A 13 9.33 13.23 -41.22
CA THR A 13 9.42 13.34 -39.75
C THR A 13 8.60 12.27 -39.00
N HIS A 14 8.19 11.17 -39.64
CA HIS A 14 7.20 10.25 -39.06
C HIS A 14 7.76 9.02 -38.33
N LYS A 15 9.07 9.00 -37.97
CA LYS A 15 9.69 7.84 -37.30
C LYS A 15 10.36 8.11 -35.95
N GLN A 16 10.36 9.36 -35.46
CA GLN A 16 11.15 9.74 -34.27
C GLN A 16 10.30 10.08 -33.03
N HIS A 17 8.97 10.12 -33.15
CA HIS A 17 8.07 10.55 -32.07
C HIS A 17 7.31 9.42 -31.35
N LEU A 18 7.54 8.15 -31.69
CA LEU A 18 6.84 7.02 -31.06
C LEU A 18 7.44 6.57 -29.71
N LEU A 19 8.72 6.84 -29.44
CA LEU A 19 9.42 6.37 -28.23
C LEU A 19 9.19 7.26 -26.99
N ALA A 20 9.02 8.57 -27.17
CA ALA A 20 8.79 9.52 -26.06
C ALA A 20 7.41 9.39 -25.36
N PRO A 21 6.28 9.25 -26.08
CA PRO A 21 4.96 9.16 -25.44
C PRO A 21 4.76 7.83 -24.70
N THR A 22 5.39 6.73 -25.14
CA THR A 22 5.30 5.43 -24.46
C THR A 22 6.02 5.42 -23.12
N CYS A 23 7.20 6.02 -23.02
CA CYS A 23 7.92 6.15 -21.75
C CYS A 23 7.16 7.06 -20.77
N LEU A 24 6.60 8.17 -21.25
CA LEU A 24 5.80 9.08 -20.43
C LEU A 24 4.53 8.38 -19.89
N PHE A 25 3.85 7.57 -20.70
CA PHE A 25 2.66 6.84 -20.27
C PHE A 25 2.98 5.75 -19.23
N LEU A 26 4.09 5.01 -19.39
CA LEU A 26 4.55 4.03 -18.40
C LEU A 26 4.88 4.66 -17.05
N LEU A 27 5.50 5.85 -17.02
CA LEU A 27 5.81 6.56 -15.79
C LEU A 27 4.55 6.99 -15.02
N ILE A 28 3.50 7.41 -15.73
CA ILE A 28 2.22 7.81 -15.11
C ILE A 28 1.56 6.61 -14.44
N ILE A 29 1.54 5.43 -15.09
CA ILE A 29 0.93 4.20 -14.54
C ILE A 29 1.65 3.74 -13.26
N VAL A 30 3.00 3.76 -13.25
CA VAL A 30 3.76 3.35 -12.06
C VAL A 30 3.46 4.29 -10.88
N SER A 31 3.38 5.60 -11.14
CA SER A 31 3.12 6.61 -10.11
C SER A 31 1.75 6.44 -9.44
N GLN A 32 0.71 6.13 -10.22
CA GLN A 32 -0.64 5.88 -9.68
C GLN A 32 -0.71 4.63 -8.80
N ASN A 33 0.02 3.56 -9.16
CA ASN A 33 0.06 2.33 -8.37
C ASN A 33 0.71 2.53 -7.00
N VAL A 34 1.79 3.30 -6.92
CA VAL A 34 2.46 3.60 -5.64
C VAL A 34 1.53 4.37 -4.71
N HIS A 35 0.83 5.39 -5.21
CA HIS A 35 -0.12 6.15 -4.40
C HIS A 35 -1.27 5.27 -3.87
N SER A 36 -1.84 4.42 -4.73
CA SER A 36 -2.90 3.50 -4.32
C SER A 36 -2.43 2.47 -3.28
N GLN A 37 -1.23 1.92 -3.44
CA GLN A 37 -0.65 0.98 -2.46
C GLN A 37 -0.37 1.67 -1.11
N GLN A 38 0.09 2.92 -1.14
CA GLN A 38 0.33 3.67 0.09
C GLN A 38 -0.97 4.02 0.82
N GLN A 39 -2.00 4.40 0.08
CA GLN A 39 -3.29 4.71 0.66
C GLN A 39 -3.88 3.48 1.37
N ILE A 40 -3.91 2.32 0.71
CA ILE A 40 -4.46 1.10 1.33
C ILE A 40 -3.64 0.63 2.55
N ALA A 41 -2.32 0.83 2.53
CA ALA A 41 -1.46 0.56 3.68
C ALA A 41 -1.80 1.46 4.87
N THR A 42 -1.96 2.77 4.62
CA THR A 42 -2.32 3.77 5.63
C THR A 42 -3.71 3.50 6.21
N ASP A 43 -4.69 3.18 5.35
CA ASP A 43 -6.06 2.85 5.76
C ASP A 43 -6.10 1.58 6.65
N ALA A 44 -5.32 0.55 6.29
CA ALA A 44 -5.21 -0.66 7.11
C ALA A 44 -4.54 -0.38 8.46
N TYR A 45 -3.44 0.39 8.47
CA TYR A 45 -2.77 0.78 9.70
C TYR A 45 -3.68 1.58 10.64
N GLY A 46 -4.51 2.48 10.11
CA GLY A 46 -5.50 3.21 10.91
C GLY A 46 -6.47 2.28 11.65
N ILE A 47 -6.86 1.14 11.06
CA ILE A 47 -7.68 0.13 11.74
C ILE A 47 -6.88 -0.59 12.82
N PHE A 48 -5.62 -0.97 12.53
CA PHE A 48 -4.77 -1.63 13.51
C PHE A 48 -4.48 -0.74 14.72
N GLU A 49 -4.23 0.54 14.49
CA GLU A 49 -4.02 1.52 15.55
C GLU A 49 -5.24 1.62 16.49
N GLN A 50 -6.44 1.72 15.91
CA GLN A 50 -7.68 1.88 16.67
C GLN A 50 -8.14 0.59 17.37
N SER A 51 -7.89 -0.57 16.77
CA SER A 51 -8.57 -1.82 17.16
C SER A 51 -7.64 -2.95 17.60
N CYS A 52 -6.35 -2.87 17.30
CA CYS A 52 -5.40 -3.97 17.54
C CYS A 52 -4.28 -3.55 18.50
N ASN A 53 -3.72 -2.34 18.34
CA ASN A 53 -2.55 -1.86 19.08
C ASN A 53 -2.78 -1.71 20.58
N ILE A 54 -4.04 -1.60 21.02
CA ILE A 54 -4.40 -1.60 22.44
C ILE A 54 -3.86 -2.85 23.15
N CYS A 55 -3.96 -4.01 22.49
CA CYS A 55 -3.52 -5.30 23.03
C CYS A 55 -2.21 -5.80 22.41
N HIS A 56 -1.99 -5.52 21.12
CA HIS A 56 -0.88 -6.02 20.32
C HIS A 56 0.09 -4.93 19.86
N GLY A 57 0.06 -3.75 20.50
CA GLY A 57 1.04 -2.68 20.28
C GLY A 57 2.20 -2.74 21.27
N PRO A 58 3.17 -1.81 21.21
CA PRO A 58 4.39 -1.82 22.03
C PRO A 58 4.15 -1.89 23.56
N ASN A 59 3.01 -1.38 24.00
CA ASN A 59 2.59 -1.35 25.41
C ASN A 59 1.41 -2.29 25.70
N GLY A 60 0.99 -3.09 24.72
CA GLY A 60 -0.15 -3.97 24.84
C GLY A 60 0.18 -5.25 25.62
N ALA A 61 -0.82 -5.79 26.32
CA ALA A 61 -0.68 -6.99 27.16
C ALA A 61 -0.30 -8.27 26.37
N PHE A 62 -0.48 -8.28 25.04
CA PHE A 62 -0.24 -9.43 24.17
C PHE A 62 0.89 -9.21 23.16
N LYS A 63 1.71 -8.17 23.34
CA LYS A 63 2.81 -7.83 22.43
C LYS A 63 3.82 -8.97 22.21
N GLU A 64 4.06 -9.78 23.25
CA GLU A 64 5.00 -10.92 23.20
C GLU A 64 4.45 -12.10 22.38
N THR A 65 3.12 -12.18 22.23
CA THR A 65 2.49 -13.21 21.38
C THR A 65 2.42 -12.73 19.92
N LEU A 66 2.02 -11.47 19.74
CA LEU A 66 1.93 -10.83 18.45
C LEU A 66 2.07 -9.33 18.63
N LEU A 67 3.01 -8.74 17.90
CA LEU A 67 3.13 -7.29 17.75
C LEU A 67 2.58 -6.89 16.37
N ILE A 68 1.74 -5.88 16.31
CA ILE A 68 1.34 -5.24 15.04
C ILE A 68 2.52 -4.38 14.56
N GLU A 69 3.45 -5.04 13.90
CA GLU A 69 4.58 -4.43 13.22
C GLU A 69 4.69 -5.11 11.84
N HIS A 70 4.90 -4.33 10.79
CA HIS A 70 4.71 -4.80 9.41
C HIS A 70 5.55 -6.03 9.10
N LYS A 71 6.84 -5.96 9.45
CA LYS A 71 7.79 -7.03 9.23
C LYS A 71 7.44 -8.25 10.08
N ALA A 72 7.16 -8.06 11.37
CA ALA A 72 6.77 -9.14 12.27
C ALA A 72 5.54 -9.91 11.77
N LEU A 73 4.49 -9.20 11.31
CA LEU A 73 3.28 -9.82 10.78
C LEU A 73 3.54 -10.76 9.59
N ILE A 74 4.50 -10.41 8.74
CA ILE A 74 4.87 -11.21 7.57
C ILE A 74 5.81 -12.35 7.98
N GLU A 75 6.86 -12.06 8.75
CA GLU A 75 7.88 -13.05 9.12
C GLU A 75 7.32 -14.18 9.99
N ASN A 76 6.37 -13.89 10.86
CA ASN A 76 5.72 -14.91 11.68
C ASN A 76 4.56 -15.64 10.98
N GLY A 77 4.25 -15.29 9.72
CA GLY A 77 3.19 -15.90 8.93
C GLY A 77 1.76 -15.53 9.34
N THR A 78 1.58 -14.57 10.25
CA THR A 78 0.25 -14.04 10.64
C THR A 78 -0.44 -13.39 9.43
N VAL A 79 0.37 -12.76 8.56
CA VAL A 79 -0.03 -12.24 7.25
C VAL A 79 0.77 -12.96 6.17
N VAL A 80 0.07 -13.57 5.22
CA VAL A 80 0.62 -14.10 3.99
C VAL A 80 0.27 -13.13 2.85
N PRO A 81 1.23 -12.33 2.34
CA PRO A 81 0.99 -11.36 1.28
C PRO A 81 0.28 -11.99 0.06
N GLY A 82 -0.76 -11.33 -0.42
CA GLY A 82 -1.58 -11.78 -1.55
C GLY A 82 -2.57 -12.91 -1.23
N LYS A 83 -2.56 -13.47 -0.02
CA LYS A 83 -3.39 -14.64 0.34
C LYS A 83 -4.22 -14.42 1.60
N PRO A 84 -5.28 -13.58 1.55
CA PRO A 84 -6.11 -13.28 2.72
C PRO A 84 -6.62 -14.53 3.45
N ASN A 85 -7.14 -15.52 2.72
CA ASN A 85 -7.72 -16.73 3.32
C ASN A 85 -6.68 -17.68 3.95
N THR A 86 -5.38 -17.47 3.70
CA THR A 86 -4.29 -18.22 4.32
C THR A 86 -3.67 -17.45 5.50
N SER A 87 -3.95 -16.15 5.61
CA SER A 87 -3.47 -15.31 6.69
C SER A 87 -4.29 -15.53 7.96
N GLU A 88 -3.63 -15.95 9.04
CA GLU A 88 -4.27 -16.11 10.36
C GLU A 88 -4.91 -14.79 10.85
N LEU A 89 -4.32 -13.65 10.52
CA LEU A 89 -4.90 -12.34 10.81
C LEU A 89 -6.34 -12.24 10.28
N TYR A 90 -6.58 -12.66 9.03
CA TYR A 90 -7.89 -12.51 8.40
C TYR A 90 -8.89 -13.56 8.88
N THR A 91 -8.44 -14.80 9.07
CA THR A 91 -9.31 -15.88 9.60
C THR A 91 -9.84 -15.56 10.99
N ARG A 92 -9.01 -14.94 11.84
CA ARG A 92 -9.37 -14.47 13.20
C ARG A 92 -10.41 -13.37 13.21
N LEU A 93 -10.52 -12.56 12.16
CA LEU A 93 -11.55 -11.52 12.05
C LEU A 93 -12.92 -12.08 11.64
N LEU A 94 -12.92 -13.22 10.95
CA LEU A 94 -14.12 -13.84 10.38
C LEU A 94 -14.74 -14.93 11.26
N THR A 95 -13.96 -15.56 12.15
CA THR A 95 -14.45 -16.68 12.95
C THR A 95 -15.63 -16.30 13.83
N ASN A 96 -16.60 -17.20 13.95
CA ASN A 96 -17.74 -17.08 14.88
C ASN A 96 -17.40 -17.59 16.29
N ASP A 97 -16.24 -18.24 16.47
CA ASP A 97 -15.75 -18.68 17.77
C ASP A 97 -15.26 -17.46 18.57
N ILE A 98 -16.09 -16.97 19.49
CA ILE A 98 -15.83 -15.76 20.29
C ILE A 98 -14.53 -15.87 21.10
N ALA A 99 -14.14 -17.08 21.52
CA ALA A 99 -12.91 -17.28 22.27
C ALA A 99 -11.64 -17.13 21.41
N LYS A 100 -11.79 -17.19 20.07
CA LYS A 100 -10.70 -17.05 19.11
C LYS A 100 -10.78 -15.79 18.26
N ARG A 101 -11.96 -15.18 18.16
CA ARG A 101 -12.23 -14.02 17.31
C ARG A 101 -11.46 -12.81 17.80
N MET A 102 -10.87 -12.08 16.85
CA MET A 102 -10.26 -10.79 17.10
C MET A 102 -11.15 -9.64 16.62
N PRO A 103 -11.19 -8.51 17.34
CA PRO A 103 -10.51 -8.29 18.63
C PRO A 103 -11.21 -9.04 19.79
N LEU A 104 -10.41 -9.62 20.70
CA LEU A 104 -10.92 -10.49 21.76
C LEU A 104 -11.71 -9.70 22.81
N GLY A 105 -12.91 -10.16 23.14
CA GLY A 105 -13.77 -9.51 24.14
C GLY A 105 -14.30 -8.13 23.73
N GLN A 106 -14.11 -7.73 22.47
CA GLN A 106 -14.60 -6.48 21.90
C GLN A 106 -15.65 -6.75 20.80
N PRO A 107 -16.44 -5.73 20.40
CA PRO A 107 -17.28 -5.82 19.22
C PRO A 107 -16.49 -6.23 17.98
N GLN A 108 -17.14 -6.97 17.09
CA GLN A 108 -16.54 -7.29 15.80
C GLN A 108 -16.30 -6.01 15.00
N LEU A 109 -15.21 -5.99 14.23
CA LEU A 109 -14.96 -4.93 13.27
C LEU A 109 -16.12 -4.83 12.27
N SER A 110 -16.33 -3.62 11.75
CA SER A 110 -17.29 -3.42 10.67
C SER A 110 -16.89 -4.23 9.43
N ALA A 111 -17.88 -4.60 8.61
CA ALA A 111 -17.63 -5.29 7.35
C ALA A 111 -16.66 -4.50 6.45
N GLN A 112 -16.73 -3.17 6.49
CA GLN A 112 -15.82 -2.30 5.75
C GLN A 112 -14.40 -2.38 6.27
N ALA A 113 -14.17 -2.35 7.59
CA ALA A 113 -12.83 -2.49 8.16
C ALA A 113 -12.21 -3.87 7.84
N ILE A 114 -13.00 -4.94 7.96
CA ILE A 114 -12.58 -6.29 7.57
C ILE A 114 -12.21 -6.35 6.08
N LYS A 115 -13.01 -5.69 5.22
CA LYS A 115 -12.73 -5.59 3.78
C LYS A 115 -11.43 -4.82 3.51
N THR A 116 -11.20 -3.69 4.18
CA THR A 116 -9.96 -2.91 4.03
C THR A 116 -8.74 -3.75 4.38
N ILE A 117 -8.77 -4.49 5.50
CA ILE A 117 -7.68 -5.39 5.88
C ILE A 117 -7.48 -6.49 4.84
N ARG A 118 -8.57 -7.11 4.36
CA ARG A 118 -8.50 -8.14 3.30
C ARG A 118 -7.83 -7.60 2.04
N ASP A 119 -8.25 -6.42 1.61
CA ASP A 119 -7.78 -5.80 0.37
C ASP A 119 -6.31 -5.34 0.52
N TRP A 120 -5.90 -4.89 1.71
CA TRP A 120 -4.49 -4.64 2.04
C TRP A 120 -3.64 -5.92 1.93
N ILE A 121 -4.08 -7.04 2.52
CA ILE A 121 -3.37 -8.33 2.37
C ILE A 121 -3.32 -8.73 0.89
N LEU A 122 -4.43 -8.62 0.17
CA LEU A 122 -4.54 -8.98 -1.25
C LEU A 122 -3.59 -8.15 -2.12
N ALA A 123 -3.40 -6.87 -1.80
CA ALA A 123 -2.47 -5.96 -2.46
C ALA A 123 -0.98 -6.28 -2.18
N GLY A 124 -0.69 -7.37 -1.48
CA GLY A 124 0.67 -7.76 -1.12
C GLY A 124 1.12 -7.22 0.24
N ALA A 125 0.18 -6.77 1.07
CA ALA A 125 0.46 -6.16 2.37
C ALA A 125 1.52 -5.05 2.26
N PRO A 126 1.30 -3.99 1.46
CA PRO A 126 2.26 -2.90 1.34
C PRO A 126 2.58 -2.29 2.72
N ASN A 127 3.84 -1.90 2.92
CA ASN A 127 4.27 -1.29 4.18
C ASN A 127 3.58 0.07 4.36
N TRP A 128 3.05 0.31 5.56
CA TRP A 128 2.40 1.57 5.93
C TRP A 128 3.42 2.67 6.28
N GLU A 129 4.66 2.31 6.59
CA GLU A 129 5.76 3.24 6.80
C GLU A 129 6.41 3.60 5.46
N VAL A 130 5.91 4.65 4.81
CA VAL A 130 6.71 5.32 3.78
C VAL A 130 7.77 6.14 4.49
N THR A 131 9.01 5.69 4.42
CA THR A 131 10.15 6.58 4.62
C THR A 131 10.01 7.71 3.60
N ALA A 132 9.54 8.88 4.03
CA ALA A 132 9.81 10.11 3.30
C ALA A 132 11.32 10.14 3.03
N PRO A 133 11.79 10.52 1.83
CA PRO A 133 13.22 10.71 1.63
C PRO A 133 13.67 11.70 2.71
N THR A 134 14.49 11.21 3.65
CA THR A 134 15.07 12.04 4.71
C THR A 134 15.98 13.06 4.05
N ASN A 135 15.42 14.18 3.58
CA ASN A 135 16.17 15.42 3.45
C ASN A 135 16.38 15.99 4.86
N ARG A 136 17.03 15.20 5.71
CA ARG A 136 17.69 15.74 6.90
C ARG A 136 19.07 16.14 6.41
N GLN A 137 19.14 17.29 5.75
CA GLN A 137 20.33 18.12 5.90
C GLN A 137 20.44 18.34 7.41
N PHE A 138 21.25 17.50 8.04
CA PHE A 138 21.85 17.77 9.33
C PHE A 138 22.65 19.06 9.14
N ILE A 139 22.00 20.21 9.30
CA ILE A 139 22.72 21.41 9.67
C ILE A 139 23.12 21.17 11.13
N SER A 140 24.29 20.55 11.30
CA SER A 140 25.04 20.71 12.53
C SER A 140 25.42 22.19 12.59
N ASN A 141 24.66 22.99 13.34
CA ASN A 141 25.19 24.24 13.84
C ASN A 141 26.24 23.86 14.88
N SER A 142 27.50 23.80 14.43
CA SER A 142 28.65 23.99 15.29
C SER A 142 28.85 25.49 15.44
N GLU A 143 28.55 26.02 16.62
CA GLU A 143 29.16 27.21 17.22
C GLU A 143 28.93 27.17 18.74
#